data_AF-A0A326U500-F1
#
_entry.id   AF-A0A326U500-F1
#
_cell.length_a   1.000
_cell.length_b   1.000
_cell.length_c   1.000
_cell.angle_alpha   90.00
_cell.angle_beta   90.00
_cell.angle_gamma   90.00
#
_symmetry.space_group_name_H-M   'P 1'
#
loop_
_entity.id
_entity.type
_entity.pdbx_description
1 polymer ?
#
loop_
_entity_poly.entity_id
_entity_poly.type
_entity_poly.pdbx_seq_one_letter_code
_entity_poly.pdbx_strand_id
1 'polypeptide(L)'
;MGKVEDEKRYQKLIREGHLADLLELAAIAPTKEKPAHWFAKVCSVKAWERTLDFLKKHFAVLKKAEQVIERVGKEMAEQMRKFVYKQIWLRRSVERHAATAQELPHNRPGQSREKLFAWLC
;
A
#
# COMPACT_ATOMS: atom_id res chain seq x y z
N MET A 1 8.93 -32.54 10.06
CA MET A 1 7.66 -32.77 9.32
C MET A 1 7.06 -31.50 8.70
N GLY A 2 7.23 -30.29 9.26
CA GLY A 2 6.55 -29.08 8.75
C GLY A 2 6.98 -28.51 7.38
N LYS A 3 8.26 -28.59 6.99
CA LYS A 3 8.77 -27.92 5.76
C LYS A 3 8.15 -28.45 4.46
N VAL A 4 7.85 -29.76 4.38
CA VAL A 4 7.31 -30.41 3.18
C VAL A 4 5.83 -30.05 2.96
N GLU A 5 5.11 -29.77 4.03
CA GLU A 5 3.69 -29.42 4.00
C GLU A 5 3.50 -27.95 3.59
N ASP A 6 4.38 -27.07 4.04
CA ASP A 6 4.43 -25.67 3.64
C ASP A 6 4.78 -25.51 2.14
N GLU A 7 5.72 -26.31 1.63
CA GLU A 7 6.10 -26.26 0.21
C GLU A 7 4.96 -26.67 -0.72
N LYS A 8 4.26 -27.76 -0.40
CA LYS A 8 3.07 -28.21 -1.14
C LYS A 8 1.95 -27.17 -1.12
N ARG A 9 1.83 -26.45 -0.02
CA ARG A 9 0.84 -25.38 0.17
C ARG A 9 1.13 -24.18 -0.72
N TYR A 10 2.36 -23.67 -0.75
CA TYR A 10 2.70 -22.54 -1.62
C TYR A 10 2.54 -22.89 -3.09
N GLN A 11 2.94 -24.11 -3.48
CA GLN A 11 2.71 -24.62 -4.84
C GLN A 11 1.22 -24.66 -5.19
N LYS A 12 0.35 -25.06 -4.24
CA LYS A 12 -1.11 -25.02 -4.44
C LYS A 12 -1.60 -23.59 -4.66
N LEU A 13 -1.23 -22.64 -3.80
CA LEU A 13 -1.62 -21.23 -3.94
C LEU A 13 -1.16 -20.63 -5.28
N ILE A 14 0.04 -20.98 -5.74
CA ILE A 14 0.56 -20.56 -7.05
C ILE A 14 -0.31 -21.13 -8.18
N ARG A 15 -0.69 -22.41 -8.11
CA ARG A 15 -1.59 -23.03 -9.11
C ARG A 15 -2.99 -22.41 -9.12
N GLU A 16 -3.45 -21.90 -7.98
CA GLU A 16 -4.71 -21.17 -7.83
C GLU A 16 -4.62 -19.70 -8.31
N GLY A 17 -3.44 -19.24 -8.73
CA GLY A 17 -3.24 -17.89 -9.30
C GLY A 17 -2.74 -16.84 -8.30
N HIS A 18 -2.39 -17.23 -7.08
CA HIS A 18 -2.00 -16.29 -6.00
C HIS A 18 -0.51 -15.93 -5.97
N LEU A 19 0.21 -16.09 -7.07
CA LEU A 19 1.64 -15.78 -7.12
C LEU A 19 1.92 -14.30 -6.78
N ALA A 20 1.14 -13.38 -7.34
CA ALA A 20 1.29 -11.95 -7.08
C ALA A 20 1.03 -11.61 -5.60
N ASP A 21 0.00 -12.20 -5.01
CA ASP A 21 -0.35 -12.04 -3.60
C ASP A 21 0.80 -12.51 -2.68
N LEU A 22 1.40 -13.66 -3.01
CA LEU A 22 2.54 -14.20 -2.26
C LEU A 22 3.79 -13.31 -2.37
N LEU A 23 4.07 -12.76 -3.54
CA LEU A 23 5.19 -11.83 -3.74
C LEU A 23 4.98 -10.52 -2.95
N GLU A 24 3.76 -10.00 -2.92
CA GLU A 24 3.43 -8.80 -2.14
C GLU A 24 3.60 -9.05 -0.64
N LEU A 25 3.09 -10.18 -0.13
CA LEU A 25 3.30 -10.58 1.26
C LEU A 25 4.79 -10.77 1.58
N ALA A 26 5.57 -11.32 0.64
CA ALA A 26 7.01 -11.48 0.80
C ALA A 26 7.73 -10.12 0.86
N ALA A 27 7.28 -9.12 0.10
CA ALA A 27 7.80 -7.76 0.16
C ALA A 27 7.46 -7.05 1.48
N ILE A 28 6.32 -7.37 2.10
CA ILE A 28 5.90 -6.80 3.40
C ILE A 28 6.62 -7.48 4.58
N ALA A 29 6.95 -8.77 4.47
CA ALA A 29 7.49 -9.57 5.57
C ALA A 29 8.72 -8.96 6.27
N PRO A 30 9.72 -8.36 5.58
CA PRO A 30 10.88 -7.72 6.21
C PRO A 30 10.54 -6.58 7.18
N THR A 31 9.35 -5.97 7.06
CA THR A 31 8.89 -4.89 7.96
C THR A 31 8.38 -5.40 9.30
N LYS A 32 8.36 -6.72 9.52
CA LYS A 32 7.80 -7.37 10.71
C LYS A 32 8.92 -7.88 11.61
N GLU A 33 8.64 -7.95 12.91
CA GLU A 33 9.59 -8.42 13.92
C GLU A 33 10.09 -9.86 13.65
N LYS A 34 9.21 -10.74 13.13
CA LYS A 34 9.56 -12.12 12.76
C LYS A 34 9.07 -12.43 11.34
N PRO A 35 9.84 -12.06 10.29
CA PRO A 35 9.39 -12.10 8.90
C PRO A 35 8.86 -13.47 8.45
N ALA A 36 9.63 -14.54 8.66
CA ALA A 36 9.27 -15.88 8.21
C ALA A 36 8.02 -16.42 8.94
N HIS A 37 7.94 -16.22 10.26
CA HIS A 37 6.78 -16.64 11.06
C HIS A 37 5.53 -15.84 10.66
N TRP A 38 5.67 -14.52 10.46
CA TRP A 38 4.57 -13.68 10.00
C TRP A 38 4.07 -14.13 8.63
N PHE A 39 4.97 -14.37 7.67
CA PHE A 39 4.64 -14.84 6.33
C PHE A 39 3.90 -16.19 6.35
N ALA A 40 4.41 -17.17 7.10
CA ALA A 40 3.73 -18.46 7.28
C ALA A 40 2.33 -18.29 7.89
N LYS A 41 2.18 -17.39 8.87
CA LYS A 41 0.89 -17.12 9.53
C LYS A 41 -0.13 -16.51 8.57
N VAL A 42 0.23 -15.48 7.79
CA VAL A 42 -0.69 -14.84 6.85
C VAL A 42 -1.03 -15.74 5.66
N CYS A 43 -0.09 -16.59 5.26
CA CYS A 43 -0.34 -17.57 4.21
C CYS A 43 -1.12 -18.78 4.72
N SER A 44 -1.38 -18.94 6.03
CA SER A 44 -2.03 -20.12 6.65
C SER A 44 -3.49 -20.31 6.24
N VAL A 45 -4.03 -21.54 6.29
CA VAL A 45 -5.37 -21.84 5.72
C VAL A 45 -6.44 -21.07 6.50
N LYS A 46 -6.27 -21.04 7.82
CA LYS A 46 -7.15 -20.32 8.74
C LYS A 46 -7.15 -18.80 8.54
N ALA A 47 -6.09 -18.25 7.94
CA ALA A 47 -5.94 -16.81 7.75
C ALA A 47 -6.10 -16.37 6.29
N TRP A 48 -6.08 -17.30 5.33
CA TRP A 48 -5.90 -16.97 3.92
C TRP A 48 -6.99 -16.03 3.37
N GLU A 49 -8.27 -16.30 3.65
CA GLU A 49 -9.36 -15.42 3.24
C GLU A 49 -9.23 -14.01 3.82
N ARG A 50 -8.89 -13.90 5.11
CA ARG A 50 -8.62 -12.62 5.77
C ARG A 50 -7.41 -11.91 5.14
N THR A 51 -6.40 -12.67 4.73
CA THR A 51 -5.21 -12.15 4.05
C THR A 51 -5.57 -11.62 2.67
N LEU A 52 -6.41 -12.31 1.90
CA LEU A 52 -6.91 -11.82 0.61
C LEU A 52 -7.71 -10.53 0.76
N ASP A 53 -8.59 -10.44 1.76
CA ASP A 53 -9.32 -9.21 2.08
C ASP A 53 -8.40 -8.05 2.45
N PHE A 54 -7.34 -8.35 3.20
CA PHE A 54 -6.31 -7.38 3.54
C PHE A 54 -5.56 -6.91 2.29
N LEU A 55 -5.13 -7.83 1.42
CA LEU A 55 -4.41 -7.52 0.17
C LEU A 55 -5.29 -6.70 -0.78
N LYS A 56 -6.57 -7.04 -0.92
CA LYS A 56 -7.52 -6.26 -1.73
C LYS A 56 -7.63 -4.83 -1.25
N LYS A 57 -7.72 -4.62 0.08
CA LYS A 57 -7.70 -3.27 0.67
C LYS A 57 -6.35 -2.59 0.45
N HIS A 58 -5.24 -3.32 0.61
CA HIS A 58 -3.90 -2.81 0.42
C HIS A 58 -3.68 -2.30 -1.01
N PHE A 59 -4.00 -3.12 -2.02
CA PHE A 59 -3.90 -2.73 -3.43
C PHE A 59 -4.81 -1.55 -3.78
N ALA A 60 -6.03 -1.50 -3.24
CA ALA A 60 -6.91 -0.35 -3.43
C ALA A 60 -6.29 0.94 -2.87
N VAL A 61 -5.65 0.87 -1.70
CA VAL A 61 -4.94 2.00 -1.09
C VAL A 61 -3.69 2.38 -1.90
N LEU A 62 -2.90 1.41 -2.36
CA LEU A 62 -1.72 1.65 -3.18
C LEU A 62 -2.09 2.36 -4.49
N LYS A 63 -3.08 1.84 -5.21
CA LYS A 63 -3.57 2.44 -6.46
C LYS A 63 -4.05 3.88 -6.25
N LYS A 64 -4.79 4.12 -5.16
CA LYS A 64 -5.26 5.47 -4.80
C LYS A 64 -4.12 6.40 -4.41
N ALA A 65 -3.11 5.88 -3.71
CA ALA A 65 -1.91 6.64 -3.36
C ALA A 65 -1.12 7.03 -4.61
N GLU A 66 -0.94 6.12 -5.57
CA GLU A 66 -0.27 6.40 -6.84
C GLU A 66 -0.98 7.50 -7.64
N GLN A 67 -2.30 7.43 -7.76
CA GLN A 67 -3.10 8.47 -8.43
C GLN A 67 -2.99 9.84 -7.76
N VAL A 68 -3.00 9.87 -6.41
CA VAL A 68 -2.80 11.11 -5.65
C VAL A 68 -1.39 11.66 -5.89
N ILE A 69 -0.38 10.80 -5.81
CA ILE A 69 1.02 11.16 -6.02
C ILE A 69 1.23 11.75 -7.41
N GLU A 70 0.64 11.14 -8.45
CA GLU A 70 0.74 11.63 -9.83
C GLU A 70 0.17 13.05 -9.99
N ARG A 71 -0.93 13.36 -9.30
CA ARG A 71 -1.56 14.69 -9.33
C ARG A 71 -0.74 15.76 -8.62
N VAL A 72 -0.11 15.40 -7.50
CA VAL A 72 0.64 16.36 -6.69
C VAL A 72 2.08 16.55 -7.22
N GLY A 73 2.69 15.53 -7.84
CA GLY A 73 3.98 15.63 -8.55
C GLY A 73 5.02 14.59 -8.14
N LYS A 74 5.91 14.22 -9.08
CA LYS A 74 6.88 13.11 -8.93
C LYS A 74 7.95 13.34 -7.87
N GLU A 75 8.45 14.57 -7.67
CA GLU A 75 9.48 14.85 -6.64
C GLU A 75 8.97 14.60 -5.21
N MET A 76 7.67 14.77 -4.99
CA MET A 76 7.02 14.59 -3.69
C MET A 76 6.52 13.15 -3.47
N ALA A 77 6.44 12.36 -4.54
CA ALA A 77 6.05 10.94 -4.51
C ALA A 77 6.83 10.16 -3.46
N GLU A 78 8.14 10.37 -3.41
CA GLU A 78 9.05 9.57 -2.60
C GLU A 78 9.02 10.00 -1.13
N GLN A 79 8.91 11.30 -0.86
CA GLN A 79 8.90 11.86 0.48
C GLN A 79 7.53 11.69 1.18
N MET A 80 6.43 11.75 0.43
CA MET A 80 5.08 11.76 1.01
C MET A 80 4.27 10.49 0.76
N ARG A 81 4.81 9.46 0.06
CA ARG A 81 4.14 8.15 -0.11
C ARG A 81 3.63 7.59 1.22
N LYS A 82 4.45 7.64 2.28
CA LYS A 82 4.07 7.17 3.62
C LYS A 82 2.96 8.02 4.25
N PHE A 83 3.01 9.34 4.06
CA PHE A 83 1.97 10.26 4.55
C PHE A 83 0.64 10.03 3.82
N VAL A 84 0.65 10.04 2.48
CA VAL A 84 -0.52 9.81 1.63
C VAL A 84 -1.16 8.46 1.96
N TYR A 85 -0.35 7.40 2.07
CA TYR A 85 -0.83 6.07 2.45
C TYR A 85 -1.54 6.10 3.82
N LYS A 86 -0.95 6.75 4.82
CA LYS A 86 -1.55 6.90 6.15
C LYS A 86 -2.88 7.67 6.08
N GLN A 87 -2.97 8.74 5.30
CA GLN A 87 -4.20 9.55 5.20
C GLN A 87 -5.33 8.81 4.46
N ILE A 88 -5.01 8.05 3.42
CA ILE A 88 -5.99 7.19 2.74
C ILE A 88 -6.48 6.09 3.70
N TRP A 89 -5.58 5.50 4.49
CA TRP A 89 -5.94 4.50 5.50
C TRP A 89 -6.89 5.07 6.56
N LEU A 90 -6.68 6.34 6.95
CA LEU A 90 -7.55 7.09 7.86
C LEU A 90 -8.86 7.59 7.20
N ARG A 91 -9.15 7.20 5.95
CA ARG A 91 -10.34 7.57 5.18
C ARG A 91 -10.53 9.08 4.99
N ARG A 92 -9.44 9.86 4.93
CA ARG A 92 -9.51 11.30 4.61
C ARG A 92 -9.78 11.54 3.12
N SER A 93 -10.25 12.74 2.78
CA SER A 93 -10.59 13.16 1.42
C SER A 93 -9.36 13.50 0.55
N VAL A 94 -8.36 12.61 0.55
CA VAL A 94 -7.03 12.84 -0.02
C VAL A 94 -7.07 13.17 -1.51
N GLU A 95 -7.94 12.51 -2.30
CA GLU A 95 -8.12 12.82 -3.73
C GLU A 95 -8.65 14.23 -3.97
N ARG A 96 -9.59 14.68 -3.13
CA ARG A 96 -10.17 16.02 -3.22
C ARG A 96 -9.12 17.06 -2.90
N HIS A 97 -8.33 16.83 -1.86
CA HIS A 97 -7.24 17.72 -1.48
C HIS A 97 -6.14 17.77 -2.55
N ALA A 98 -5.84 16.64 -3.20
CA ALA A 98 -4.91 16.60 -4.33
C ALA A 98 -5.42 17.40 -5.53
N ALA A 99 -6.71 17.28 -5.87
CA ALA A 99 -7.34 18.07 -6.94
C ALA A 99 -7.31 19.57 -6.62
N THR A 100 -7.70 19.96 -5.40
CA THR A 100 -7.65 21.36 -4.95
C THR A 100 -6.23 21.91 -5.00
N ALA A 101 -5.23 21.14 -4.57
CA ALA A 101 -3.84 21.55 -4.67
C ALA A 101 -3.39 21.70 -6.13
N GLN A 102 -3.84 20.83 -7.04
CA GLN A 102 -3.52 20.89 -8.47
C GLN A 102 -4.13 22.12 -9.17
N GLU A 103 -5.37 22.48 -8.81
CA GLU A 103 -6.13 23.57 -9.44
C GLU A 103 -5.67 24.97 -9.00
N LEU A 104 -5.20 25.11 -7.75
CA LEU A 104 -4.84 26.41 -7.21
C LEU A 104 -3.48 26.90 -7.73
N PRO A 105 -3.35 28.21 -8.03
CA PRO A 105 -2.08 28.80 -8.46
C PRO A 105 -1.06 28.85 -7.31
N HIS A 106 0.18 28.45 -7.59
CA HIS A 106 1.31 28.40 -6.64
C HIS A 106 2.35 29.48 -6.93
N ASN A 107 1.87 30.69 -7.22
CA ASN A 107 2.68 31.72 -7.88
C ASN A 107 3.48 32.55 -6.86
N ARG A 108 3.33 32.29 -5.56
CA ARG A 108 3.96 33.06 -4.48
C ARG A 108 5.18 32.32 -3.93
N PRO A 109 6.25 33.04 -3.52
CA PRO A 109 7.38 32.44 -2.84
C PRO A 109 6.92 31.64 -1.61
N GLY A 110 7.31 30.37 -1.54
CA GLY A 110 6.97 29.48 -0.43
C GLY A 110 5.61 28.79 -0.52
N GLN A 111 4.74 29.15 -1.48
CA GLN A 111 3.59 28.34 -1.86
C GLN A 111 4.03 27.27 -2.85
N SER A 112 3.79 26.03 -2.47
CA SER A 112 4.08 24.88 -3.32
C SER A 112 2.89 23.94 -3.24
N ARG A 113 2.61 23.26 -4.34
CA ARG A 113 1.48 22.32 -4.44
C ARG A 113 1.51 21.29 -3.32
N GLU A 114 2.72 20.89 -2.97
CA GLU A 114 3.05 19.92 -1.96
C GLU A 114 2.65 20.38 -0.56
N LYS A 115 3.03 21.62 -0.20
CA LYS A 115 2.69 22.21 1.10
C LYS A 115 1.19 22.44 1.25
N LEU A 116 0.53 22.87 0.18
CA LEU A 116 -0.92 23.07 0.20
C LEU A 116 -1.67 21.75 0.38
N PHE A 117 -1.26 20.71 -0.34
CA PHE A 117 -1.81 19.36 -0.16
C PHE A 117 -1.61 18.82 1.26
N ALA A 118 -0.40 18.99 1.82
CA ALA A 118 -0.09 18.57 3.19
C ALA A 118 -0.95 19.31 4.23
N TRP A 119 -1.19 20.61 4.04
CA TRP A 119 -2.04 21.42 4.91
C TRP A 119 -3.51 21.01 4.88
N LEU A 120 -4.02 20.59 3.71
CA LEU A 120 -5.40 20.14 3.55
C LEU A 120 -5.66 18.76 4.18
N CYS A 121 -4.65 17.87 4.20
CA CYS A 121 -4.79 16.47 4.64
C CYS A 121 -4.68 16.27 6.14
#